data_AF-A0A959Z9X4-F1
#
_entry.id   AF-A0A959Z9X4-F1
#
_cell.length_a   1.000
_cell.length_b   1.000
_cell.length_c   1.000
_cell.angle_alpha   90.00
_cell.angle_beta   90.00
_cell.angle_gamma   90.00
#
_symmetry.space_group_name_H-M   'P 1'
#
loop_
_entity.id
_entity.type
_entity.pdbx_description
1 polymer ?
#
loop_
_entity_poly.entity_id
_entity_poly.type
_entity_poly.pdbx_seq_one_letter_code
_entity_poly.pdbx_strand_id
1 'polypeptide(L)'
;QLEQHQKTLDVTDWLVWFAEVVLKAQQATLDRVGFFISKAHFYDRHRDQLNERQAKAIARMFREGPGGFKGGLSADNYLKITGTSRATATRDLQDLVEKGVLARTGKRRHTRYWLKLDWSE
;
A
#
# COMPACT_ATOMS: atom_id res chain seq x y z
N GLN A 1 27.26 -2.58 48.36
CA GLN A 1 25.95 -2.42 47.72
C GLN A 1 25.39 -1.03 48.01
N LEU A 2 25.82 0.02 47.28
CA LEU A 2 25.09 1.31 47.07
C LEU A 2 25.97 2.49 46.55
N GLU A 3 27.21 2.28 46.09
CA GLU A 3 28.06 3.43 45.67
C GLU A 3 28.72 3.33 44.28
N GLN A 4 28.31 2.38 43.42
CA GLN A 4 28.90 2.20 42.08
C GLN A 4 27.92 2.32 40.91
N HIS A 5 26.83 3.06 41.07
CA HIS A 5 25.88 3.33 39.97
C HIS A 5 25.50 4.81 39.83
N GLN A 6 26.39 5.73 40.22
CA GLN A 6 26.07 7.15 40.15
C GLN A 6 27.28 8.03 39.86
N LYS A 7 27.96 7.80 38.73
CA LYS A 7 29.00 8.73 38.22
C LYS A 7 29.08 8.74 36.68
N THR A 8 27.96 8.99 36.01
CA THR A 8 27.87 9.80 34.78
C THR A 8 26.39 9.92 34.42
N LEU A 9 25.87 11.15 34.43
CA LEU A 9 24.57 11.52 33.84
C LEU A 9 24.68 11.51 32.30
N ASP A 10 25.20 10.43 31.73
CA ASP A 10 25.33 10.31 30.29
C ASP A 10 24.04 9.75 29.71
N VAL A 11 23.18 10.65 29.26
CA VAL A 11 21.89 10.35 28.63
C VAL A 11 21.99 10.28 27.10
N THR A 12 23.21 10.31 26.54
CA THR A 12 23.45 10.40 25.10
C THR A 12 22.79 9.26 24.33
N ASP A 13 22.95 8.01 24.78
CA ASP A 13 22.35 6.84 24.09
C ASP A 13 20.81 6.92 24.06
N TRP A 14 20.21 7.40 25.16
CA TRP A 14 18.77 7.61 25.21
C TRP A 14 18.31 8.73 24.28
N LEU A 15 19.05 9.84 24.22
CA LEU A 15 18.76 10.96 23.31
C LEU A 15 18.89 10.55 21.84
N VAL A 16 19.91 9.75 21.48
CA VAL A 16 20.10 9.22 20.12
C VAL A 16 18.93 8.31 19.74
N TRP A 17 18.62 7.33 20.58
CA TRP A 17 17.47 6.44 20.36
C TRP A 17 16.15 7.23 20.23
N PHE A 18 15.93 8.23 21.09
CA PHE A 18 14.75 9.07 21.05
C PHE A 18 14.65 9.85 19.74
N ALA A 19 15.75 10.50 19.32
CA ALA A 19 15.81 11.22 18.06
C ALA A 19 15.50 10.30 16.86
N GLU A 20 16.05 9.08 16.84
CA GLU A 20 15.74 8.09 15.80
C GLU A 20 14.25 7.72 15.77
N VAL A 21 13.61 7.55 16.92
CA VAL A 21 12.17 7.25 17.02
C VAL A 21 11.34 8.42 16.48
N VAL A 22 11.72 9.66 16.82
CA VAL A 22 11.05 10.86 16.30
C VAL A 22 11.17 10.95 14.78
N LEU A 23 12.36 10.70 14.22
CA LEU A 23 12.58 10.69 12.78
C LEU A 23 11.76 9.60 12.09
N LYS A 24 11.69 8.40 12.66
CA LYS A 24 10.84 7.31 12.15
C LYS A 24 9.35 7.68 12.16
N ALA A 25 8.88 8.33 13.23
CA ALA A 25 7.50 8.79 13.33
C ALA A 25 7.17 9.88 12.30
N GLN A 26 8.11 10.81 12.06
CA GLN A 26 7.97 11.84 11.02
C GLN A 26 7.88 11.19 9.64
N GLN A 27 8.77 10.26 9.31
CA GLN A 27 8.75 9.56 8.03
C GLN A 27 7.45 8.78 7.82
N ALA A 28 6.99 8.04 8.84
CA ALA A 28 5.73 7.29 8.76
C ALA A 28 4.52 8.22 8.53
N THR A 29 4.58 9.45 9.04
CA THR A 29 3.54 10.46 8.80
C THR A 29 3.57 10.96 7.36
N LEU A 30 4.77 11.30 6.85
CA LEU A 30 4.95 11.73 5.46
C LEU A 30 4.50 10.66 4.46
N ASP A 31 4.88 9.41 4.67
CA ASP A 31 4.47 8.28 3.82
C ASP A 31 2.94 8.14 3.77
N ARG A 32 2.27 8.39 4.91
CA ARG A 32 0.82 8.29 5.02
C ARG A 32 0.11 9.46 4.33
N VAL A 33 0.66 10.67 4.44
CA VAL A 33 0.16 11.85 3.69
C VAL A 33 0.31 11.62 2.20
N GLY A 34 1.50 11.21 1.74
CA GLY A 34 1.75 10.89 0.33
C GLY A 34 0.79 9.83 -0.20
N PHE A 35 0.56 8.75 0.55
CA PHE A 35 -0.42 7.74 0.20
C PHE A 35 -1.84 8.28 0.03
N PHE A 36 -2.30 9.18 0.90
CA PHE A 36 -3.63 9.78 0.76
C PHE A 36 -3.74 10.71 -0.45
N ILE A 37 -2.69 11.48 -0.74
CA ILE A 37 -2.62 12.32 -1.94
C ILE A 37 -2.69 11.45 -3.19
N SER A 38 -1.84 10.42 -3.31
CA SER A 38 -1.88 9.48 -4.43
C SER A 38 -3.22 8.76 -4.56
N LYS A 39 -3.85 8.39 -3.44
CA LYS A 39 -5.19 7.78 -3.44
C LYS A 39 -6.25 8.76 -3.96
N ALA A 40 -6.18 10.03 -3.59
CA ALA A 40 -7.10 11.05 -4.10
C ALA A 40 -6.96 11.23 -5.61
N HIS A 41 -5.73 11.44 -6.10
CA HIS A 41 -5.45 11.55 -7.54
C HIS A 41 -5.85 10.31 -8.32
N PHE A 42 -5.61 9.13 -7.76
CA PHE A 42 -6.04 7.88 -8.38
C PHE A 42 -7.55 7.85 -8.59
N TYR A 43 -8.34 8.21 -7.57
CA TYR A 43 -9.79 8.18 -7.68
C TYR A 43 -10.32 9.28 -8.60
N ASP A 44 -9.73 10.48 -8.56
CA ASP A 44 -10.05 11.57 -9.47
C ASP A 44 -9.92 11.14 -10.94
N ARG A 45 -8.83 10.42 -11.26
CA ARG A 45 -8.58 9.96 -12.63
C ARG A 45 -9.47 8.78 -13.06
N HIS A 46 -9.74 7.83 -12.17
CA HIS A 46 -10.23 6.51 -12.57
C HIS A 46 -11.65 6.18 -12.11
N ARG A 47 -12.22 6.89 -11.11
CA ARG A 47 -13.47 6.48 -10.44
C ARG A 47 -14.60 6.16 -11.43
N ASP A 48 -14.84 7.02 -12.41
CA ASP A 48 -15.99 6.89 -13.33
C ASP A 48 -15.80 5.81 -14.40
N GLN A 49 -14.60 5.26 -14.51
CA GLN A 49 -14.27 4.19 -15.46
C GLN A 49 -14.34 2.80 -14.83
N LEU A 50 -14.50 2.71 -13.50
CA LEU A 50 -14.55 1.45 -12.77
C LEU A 50 -15.98 0.94 -12.68
N ASN A 51 -16.19 -0.33 -13.05
CA ASN A 51 -17.43 -1.00 -12.68
C ASN A 51 -17.46 -1.32 -11.17
N GLU A 52 -18.62 -1.72 -10.65
CA GLU A 52 -18.82 -1.96 -9.21
C GLU A 52 -17.84 -3.00 -8.63
N ARG A 53 -17.58 -4.09 -9.35
CA ARG A 53 -16.67 -5.16 -8.90
C ARG A 53 -15.22 -4.68 -8.85
N GLN A 54 -14.82 -3.94 -9.88
CA GLN A 54 -13.49 -3.34 -9.96
C GLN A 54 -13.30 -2.31 -8.84
N ALA A 55 -14.25 -1.40 -8.65
CA ALA A 55 -14.24 -0.42 -7.57
C ALA A 55 -14.12 -1.11 -6.19
N LYS A 56 -14.85 -2.20 -5.96
CA LYS A 56 -14.76 -3.01 -4.74
C LYS A 56 -13.35 -3.60 -4.53
N ALA A 57 -12.74 -4.17 -5.57
CA ALA A 57 -11.39 -4.71 -5.49
C ALA A 57 -10.34 -3.64 -5.20
N ILE A 58 -10.41 -2.51 -5.90
CA ILE A 58 -9.52 -1.37 -5.71
C ILE A 58 -9.66 -0.78 -4.30
N ALA A 59 -10.88 -0.58 -3.83
CA ALA A 59 -11.14 -0.11 -2.47
C ALA A 59 -10.58 -1.08 -1.41
N ARG A 60 -10.62 -2.40 -1.66
CA ARG A 60 -9.99 -3.38 -0.79
C ARG A 60 -8.46 -3.28 -0.80
N MET A 61 -7.85 -3.04 -1.95
CA MET A 61 -6.39 -2.84 -2.04
C MET A 61 -5.95 -1.60 -1.27
N PHE A 62 -6.64 -0.47 -1.42
CA PHE A 62 -6.33 0.76 -0.67
C PHE A 62 -6.51 0.64 0.85
N ARG A 63 -7.28 -0.35 1.36
CA ARG A 63 -7.39 -0.59 2.81
C ARG A 63 -6.11 -1.11 3.43
N GLU A 64 -5.17 -1.63 2.65
CA GLU A 64 -3.85 -2.07 3.15
C GLU A 64 -2.93 -0.90 3.51
N GLY A 65 -3.29 0.33 3.12
CA GLY A 65 -2.52 1.53 3.45
C GLY A 65 -1.23 1.66 2.65
N PRO A 66 -0.27 2.49 3.13
CA PRO A 66 0.99 2.78 2.44
C PRO A 66 1.84 1.54 2.13
N GLY A 67 1.73 0.49 2.95
CA GLY A 67 2.45 -0.78 2.73
C GLY A 67 1.94 -1.58 1.53
N GLY A 68 0.80 -1.20 0.94
CA GLY A 68 0.24 -1.83 -0.25
C GLY A 68 -0.25 -3.25 -0.04
N PHE A 69 -0.82 -3.84 -1.10
CA PHE A 69 -1.36 -5.18 -1.05
C PHE A 69 -0.24 -6.23 -1.03
N LYS A 70 0.07 -6.76 0.16
CA LYS A 70 1.19 -7.69 0.37
C LYS A 70 1.15 -8.88 -0.59
N GLY A 71 2.28 -9.14 -1.24
CA GLY A 71 2.43 -10.22 -2.22
C GLY A 71 1.71 -9.98 -3.56
N GLY A 72 1.08 -8.83 -3.74
CA GLY A 72 0.35 -8.43 -4.94
C GLY A 72 -1.03 -9.08 -5.03
N LEU A 73 -1.97 -8.40 -5.69
CA LEU A 73 -3.28 -8.97 -5.95
C LEU A 73 -3.12 -10.14 -6.94
N SER A 74 -3.65 -11.31 -6.58
CA SER A 74 -3.77 -12.45 -7.50
C SER A 74 -5.18 -12.53 -8.08
N ALA A 75 -5.37 -13.30 -9.15
CA ALA A 75 -6.72 -13.58 -9.67
C ALA A 75 -7.61 -14.28 -8.62
N ASP A 76 -7.04 -15.13 -7.78
CA ASP A 76 -7.76 -15.79 -6.69
C ASP A 76 -8.20 -14.80 -5.59
N ASN A 77 -7.35 -13.82 -5.26
CA ASN A 77 -7.73 -12.74 -4.35
C ASN A 77 -8.88 -11.92 -4.94
N TYR A 78 -8.81 -11.56 -6.23
CA TYR A 78 -9.88 -10.80 -6.90
C TYR A 78 -11.21 -11.56 -6.87
N LEU A 79 -11.18 -12.88 -7.13
CA LEU A 79 -12.36 -13.74 -7.02
C LEU A 79 -12.93 -13.73 -5.61
N LYS A 80 -12.11 -13.89 -4.58
CA LYS A 80 -12.54 -13.85 -3.17
C LYS A 80 -13.14 -12.50 -2.77
N ILE A 81 -12.62 -11.40 -3.31
CA ILE A 81 -13.12 -10.05 -3.00
C ILE A 81 -14.45 -9.77 -3.69
N THR A 82 -14.59 -10.17 -4.95
CA THR A 82 -15.72 -9.78 -5.80
C THR A 82 -16.83 -10.83 -5.88
N GLY A 83 -16.53 -12.10 -5.63
CA GLY A 83 -17.48 -13.22 -5.78
C GLY A 83 -17.79 -13.57 -7.23
N THR A 84 -17.04 -13.04 -8.20
CA THR A 84 -17.31 -13.26 -9.62
C THR A 84 -16.77 -14.60 -10.14
N SER A 85 -17.06 -14.94 -11.40
CA SER A 85 -16.52 -16.14 -12.05
C SER A 85 -15.08 -15.94 -12.50
N ARG A 86 -14.32 -17.03 -12.66
CA ARG A 86 -12.91 -16.97 -13.13
C ARG A 86 -12.78 -16.27 -14.49
N ALA A 87 -13.69 -16.54 -15.42
CA ALA A 87 -13.69 -15.89 -16.72
C ALA A 87 -13.88 -14.37 -16.59
N THR A 88 -14.80 -13.94 -15.73
CA THR A 88 -15.06 -12.51 -15.48
C THR A 88 -13.89 -11.85 -14.76
N ALA A 89 -13.28 -12.50 -13.76
CA ALA A 89 -12.10 -11.97 -13.07
C ALA A 89 -10.92 -11.75 -14.04
N THR A 90 -10.67 -12.67 -14.97
CA THR A 90 -9.63 -12.50 -15.98
C THR A 90 -9.89 -11.28 -16.87
N ARG A 91 -11.13 -11.09 -17.32
CA ARG A 91 -11.51 -9.92 -18.13
C ARG A 91 -11.41 -8.62 -17.35
N ASP A 92 -11.97 -8.58 -16.14
CA ASP A 92 -11.93 -7.40 -15.26
C ASP A 92 -10.48 -6.99 -14.96
N LEU A 93 -9.59 -7.95 -14.67
CA LEU A 93 -8.17 -7.68 -14.37
C LEU A 93 -7.40 -7.21 -15.61
N GLN A 94 -7.71 -7.75 -16.78
CA GLN A 94 -7.13 -7.30 -18.04
C GLN A 94 -7.58 -5.87 -18.36
N ASP A 95 -8.88 -5.59 -18.24
CA ASP A 95 -9.45 -4.24 -18.43
C ASP A 95 -8.84 -3.22 -17.45
N LEU A 96 -8.63 -3.60 -16.18
CA LEU A 96 -7.93 -2.75 -15.20
C LEU A 96 -6.48 -2.45 -15.58
N VAL A 97 -5.79 -3.38 -16.24
CA VAL A 97 -4.43 -3.15 -16.74
C VAL A 97 -4.45 -2.21 -17.96
N GLU A 98 -5.38 -2.43 -18.88
CA GLU A 98 -5.56 -1.59 -20.08
C GLU A 98 -5.93 -0.15 -19.73
N LYS A 99 -6.78 0.05 -18.72
CA LYS A 99 -7.11 1.37 -18.16
C LYS A 99 -5.96 2.03 -17.39
N GLY A 100 -4.83 1.34 -17.24
CA GLY A 100 -3.70 1.82 -16.46
C GLY A 100 -3.96 1.88 -14.94
N VAL A 101 -5.03 1.25 -14.45
CA VAL A 101 -5.37 1.21 -13.04
C VAL A 101 -4.47 0.23 -12.27
N LEU A 102 -4.16 -0.91 -12.90
CA LEU A 102 -3.26 -1.92 -12.35
C LEU A 102 -2.02 -2.11 -13.23
N ALA A 103 -0.87 -2.28 -12.60
CA ALA A 103 0.33 -2.82 -13.24
C ALA A 103 0.37 -4.34 -13.02
N ARG A 104 0.68 -5.11 -14.08
CA ARG A 104 0.81 -6.56 -14.03
C ARG A 104 2.28 -6.97 -14.01
N THR A 105 2.65 -7.85 -13.09
CA THR A 105 3.97 -8.49 -13.05
C THR A 105 3.86 -10.02 -13.01
N GLY A 106 4.96 -10.70 -13.33
CA GLY A 106 5.02 -12.17 -13.36
C GLY A 106 4.26 -12.81 -14.52
N LYS A 107 4.21 -14.15 -14.54
CA LYS A 107 3.57 -14.94 -15.60
C LYS A 107 2.78 -16.11 -15.02
N ARG A 108 1.67 -16.48 -15.69
CA ARG A 108 0.79 -17.62 -15.33
C ARG A 108 0.40 -17.60 -13.84
N ARG A 109 0.69 -18.66 -13.08
CA ARG A 109 0.46 -18.82 -11.64
C ARG A 109 1.09 -17.72 -10.77
N HIS A 110 2.19 -17.13 -11.24
CA HIS A 110 2.92 -16.10 -10.52
C HIS A 110 2.50 -14.68 -10.92
N THR A 111 1.41 -14.54 -11.70
CA THR A 111 0.88 -13.21 -12.05
C THR A 111 0.43 -12.47 -10.80
N ARG A 112 0.85 -11.21 -10.67
CA ARG A 112 0.45 -10.29 -9.60
C ARG A 112 0.07 -8.94 -10.19
N TYR A 113 -0.89 -8.29 -9.56
CA TYR A 113 -1.39 -6.98 -9.93
C TYR A 113 -1.17 -5.98 -8.80
N TRP A 114 -0.79 -4.76 -9.17
CA TRP A 114 -0.39 -3.69 -8.27
C TRP A 114 -1.12 -2.41 -8.65
N LEU A 115 -1.53 -1.60 -7.67
CA LEU A 115 -2.08 -0.28 -7.96
C LEU A 115 -1.01 0.56 -8.67
N LYS A 116 -1.37 1.16 -9.80
CA LYS A 116 -0.52 2.14 -10.45
C LYS A 116 -0.79 3.49 -9.81
N LEU A 117 0.04 3.85 -8.83
CA LEU A 117 -0.02 5.14 -8.16
C LEU A 117 1.05 6.05 -8.78
N ASP A 118 0.64 7.24 -9.18
CA ASP A 118 1.60 8.29 -9.48
C ASP A 118 2.09 8.85 -8.15
N TRP A 119 3.40 8.78 -7.94
CA TRP A 119 4.06 9.61 -6.94
C TRP A 119 4.21 10.99 -7.56
N SER A 120 3.62 12.00 -6.93
CA SER A 120 4.05 13.37 -7.17
C SER A 120 5.25 13.61 -6.26
N GLU A 121 6.34 14.10 -6.85
CA GLU A 121 7.44 14.75 -6.12
C GLU A 121 6.94 15.97 -5.35
#